data_AF-A0A2D5XXW9-F1
#
_entry.id   AF-A0A2D5XXW9-F1
#
_cell.length_a   1.000
_cell.length_b   1.000
_cell.length_c   1.000
_cell.angle_alpha   90.00
_cell.angle_beta   90.00
_cell.angle_gamma   90.00
#
_symmetry.space_group_name_H-M   'P 1'
#
loop_
_entity.id
_entity.type
_entity.pdbx_description
1 polymer ?
#
loop_
_entity_poly.entity_id
_entity_poly.type
_entity_poly.pdbx_seq_one_letter_code
_entity_poly.pdbx_strand_id
1 'polypeptide(L)'
;MAPKTKIREIFIVDKEGSFNVIFKRFAGEKKDYDFEGLTALRRLLNNEKARMLHVIKVKKPGSIYELAKILKRDFKSVSQDIKLLDRFGFIDMIAEKTGNRERLKPVVVVDSINIHLKI
;
A
#
# COMPACT_ATOMS: atom_id res chain seq x y z
N MET A 1 17.44 -1.86 21.68
CA MET A 1 17.30 -1.10 20.42
C MET A 1 15.83 -0.79 20.21
N ALA A 2 15.42 0.48 20.20
CA ALA A 2 14.03 0.85 19.92
C ALA A 2 13.63 0.35 18.51
N PRO A 3 12.45 -0.25 18.32
CA PRO A 3 12.00 -0.66 16.99
C PRO A 3 11.91 0.60 16.11
N LYS A 4 12.61 0.61 14.97
CA LYS A 4 12.52 1.70 14.00
C LYS A 4 11.09 1.69 13.42
N THR A 5 10.21 2.52 13.98
CA THR A 5 8.84 2.70 13.49
C THR A 5 8.89 3.31 12.10
N LYS A 6 8.27 2.64 11.11
CA LYS A 6 8.20 3.14 9.74
C LYS A 6 6.90 3.93 9.56
N ILE A 7 7.01 5.25 9.54
CA ILE A 7 5.90 6.18 9.29
C ILE A 7 5.87 6.56 7.82
N ARG A 8 4.69 6.49 7.21
CA ARG A 8 4.47 6.88 5.81
C ARG A 8 3.65 8.16 5.74
N GLU A 9 4.26 9.21 5.19
CA GLU A 9 3.59 10.50 4.99
C GLU A 9 3.04 10.64 3.58
N ILE A 10 1.83 11.17 3.48
CA ILE A 10 1.13 11.52 2.24
C ILE A 10 0.73 12.99 2.35
N PHE A 11 1.14 13.81 1.38
CA PHE A 11 0.77 15.22 1.34
C PHE A 11 -0.22 15.44 0.21
N ILE A 12 -1.32 16.12 0.52
CA ILE A 12 -2.33 16.56 -0.42
C ILE A 12 -2.38 18.08 -0.28
N VAL A 13 -2.14 18.80 -1.36
CA VAL A 13 -2.05 20.26 -1.35
C VAL A 13 -3.07 20.83 -2.32
N ASP A 14 -3.89 21.76 -1.88
CA ASP A 14 -4.72 22.55 -2.79
C ASP A 14 -3.85 23.51 -3.60
N LYS A 15 -4.09 23.52 -4.90
CA LYS A 15 -3.47 24.43 -5.85
C LYS A 15 -4.58 24.99 -6.73
N GLU A 16 -5.07 26.17 -6.36
CA GLU A 16 -6.10 26.91 -7.09
C GLU A 16 -7.42 26.12 -7.24
N GLY A 17 -7.86 25.46 -6.16
CA GLY A 17 -9.10 24.65 -6.17
C GLY A 17 -8.94 23.24 -6.75
N SER A 18 -7.71 22.73 -6.83
CA SER A 18 -7.37 21.38 -7.29
C SER A 18 -6.33 20.73 -6.38
N PHE A 19 -6.58 19.49 -5.96
CA PHE A 19 -5.63 18.74 -5.12
C PHE A 19 -4.48 18.13 -5.93
N ASN A 20 -3.25 18.38 -5.50
CA ASN A 20 -2.05 17.66 -5.92
C ASN A 20 -1.59 16.71 -4.81
N VAL A 21 -1.27 15.46 -5.16
CA VAL A 21 -0.83 14.44 -4.18
C VAL A 21 0.66 14.14 -4.34
N ILE A 22 1.42 14.20 -3.24
CA ILE A 22 2.86 13.96 -3.22
C ILE A 22 3.16 12.82 -2.26
N PHE A 23 3.78 11.76 -2.77
CA PHE A 23 4.21 10.59 -2.00
C PHE A 23 5.75 10.51 -1.97
N LYS A 24 6.35 10.36 -0.78
CA LYS A 24 7.84 10.34 -0.62
C LYS A 24 8.59 9.21 -1.35
N ARG A 25 7.94 8.10 -1.81
CA ARG A 25 8.60 7.11 -2.72
C ARG A 25 8.44 7.48 -4.22
N PHE A 26 7.59 8.44 -4.55
CA PHE A 26 7.21 8.82 -5.92
C PHE A 26 7.61 10.25 -6.27
N ALA A 27 8.68 10.79 -5.67
CA ALA A 27 9.18 12.11 -6.01
C ALA A 27 9.80 12.10 -7.43
N GLY A 28 8.93 12.09 -8.45
CA GLY A 28 9.23 12.49 -9.81
C GLY A 28 8.76 13.94 -9.99
N GLU A 29 9.64 14.79 -10.54
CA GLU A 29 9.51 16.25 -10.59
C GLU A 29 8.46 16.80 -11.56
N LYS A 30 7.30 16.17 -11.74
CA LYS A 30 6.30 16.66 -12.71
C LYS A 30 5.25 17.57 -12.07
N LYS A 31 5.11 18.76 -12.65
CA LYS A 31 4.27 19.90 -12.27
C LYS A 31 2.80 19.78 -12.72
N ASP A 32 2.39 18.63 -13.25
CA ASP A 32 1.03 18.41 -13.76
C ASP A 32 0.08 18.00 -12.65
N TYR A 33 -1.19 18.38 -12.76
CA TYR A 33 -2.24 18.07 -11.80
C TYR A 33 -2.39 16.54 -11.63
N ASP A 34 -2.15 16.01 -10.43
CA ASP A 34 -2.15 14.56 -10.18
C ASP A 34 -3.54 14.01 -9.78
N PHE A 35 -4.49 14.07 -10.73
CA PHE A 35 -5.81 13.45 -10.58
C PHE A 35 -5.72 11.92 -10.41
N GLU A 36 -4.68 11.30 -10.96
CA GLU A 36 -4.41 9.87 -10.80
C GLU A 36 -4.05 9.55 -9.35
N GLY A 37 -3.20 10.36 -8.72
CA GLY A 37 -2.80 10.26 -7.32
C GLY A 37 -3.97 10.39 -6.35
N LEU A 38 -4.88 11.34 -6.57
CA LEU A 38 -6.09 11.48 -5.75
C LEU A 38 -7.04 10.29 -5.91
N THR A 39 -7.25 9.84 -7.14
CA THR A 39 -8.08 8.66 -7.43
C THR A 39 -7.49 7.40 -6.80
N ALA A 40 -6.16 7.23 -6.88
CA ALA A 40 -5.45 6.12 -6.29
C ALA A 40 -5.51 6.17 -4.75
N LEU A 41 -5.39 7.35 -4.15
CA LEU A 41 -5.56 7.54 -2.70
C LEU A 41 -6.99 7.19 -2.25
N ARG A 42 -8.02 7.61 -2.98
CA ARG A 42 -9.41 7.21 -2.68
C ARG A 42 -9.58 5.69 -2.76
N ARG A 43 -8.98 5.03 -3.75
CA ARG A 43 -8.98 3.56 -3.86
C ARG A 43 -8.19 2.87 -2.75
N LEU A 44 -7.19 3.55 -2.19
CA LEU A 44 -6.37 3.06 -1.09
C LEU A 44 -7.12 3.12 0.25
N LEU A 45 -7.91 4.18 0.47
CA LEU A 45 -8.61 4.44 1.74
C LEU A 45 -9.97 3.73 1.86
N ASN A 46 -10.12 2.53 1.29
CA ASN A 46 -11.34 1.74 1.45
C ASN A 46 -11.21 0.64 2.52
N ASN A 47 -12.35 0.16 3.01
CA ASN A 47 -12.43 -0.87 4.05
C ASN A 47 -11.75 -2.18 3.63
N GLU A 48 -11.77 -2.53 2.35
CA GLU A 48 -11.12 -3.73 1.84
C GLU A 48 -9.60 -3.66 1.95
N LYS A 49 -8.99 -2.49 1.70
CA LYS A 49 -7.55 -2.28 1.91
C LYS A 49 -7.19 -2.29 3.39
N ALA A 50 -8.00 -1.67 4.24
CA ALA A 50 -7.79 -1.71 5.69
C ALA A 50 -7.86 -3.16 6.22
N ARG A 51 -8.87 -3.92 5.78
CA ARG A 51 -9.01 -5.35 6.10
C ARG A 51 -7.82 -6.16 5.60
N MET A 52 -7.35 -5.90 4.38
CA MET A 52 -6.19 -6.60 3.81
C MET A 52 -4.91 -6.33 4.62
N LEU A 53 -4.62 -5.07 4.95
CA LEU A 53 -3.48 -4.71 5.80
C LEU A 53 -3.54 -5.40 7.16
N HIS A 54 -4.73 -5.40 7.79
CA HIS A 54 -4.95 -6.09 9.06
C HIS A 54 -4.69 -7.60 8.95
N VAL A 55 -5.24 -8.27 7.94
CA VAL A 55 -5.05 -9.71 7.73
C VAL A 55 -3.59 -10.05 7.46
N ILE A 56 -2.89 -9.27 6.63
CA ILE A 56 -1.45 -9.49 6.39
C ILE A 56 -0.66 -9.36 7.69
N LYS A 57 -0.95 -8.33 8.51
CA LYS A 57 -0.25 -8.08 9.77
C LYS A 57 -0.50 -9.18 10.82
N VAL A 58 -1.75 -9.65 10.93
CA VAL A 58 -2.16 -10.61 11.98
C VAL A 58 -1.94 -12.06 11.57
N LYS A 59 -2.32 -12.43 10.34
CA LYS A 59 -2.29 -13.82 9.86
C LYS A 59 -1.02 -14.19 9.11
N LYS A 60 -0.22 -13.19 8.68
CA LYS A 60 1.09 -13.39 8.02
C LYS A 60 1.07 -14.45 6.90
N PRO A 61 0.17 -14.32 5.90
CA PRO A 61 0.08 -15.29 4.81
C PRO A 61 1.42 -15.42 4.08
N GLY A 62 1.79 -16.63 3.69
CA GLY A 62 3.03 -16.93 2.96
C GLY A 62 2.98 -16.60 1.47
N SER A 63 1.82 -16.22 0.93
CA SER A 63 1.66 -15.83 -0.47
C SER A 63 0.39 -15.00 -0.71
N ILE A 64 0.31 -14.34 -1.88
CA ILE A 64 -0.91 -13.66 -2.34
C ILE A 64 -2.08 -14.66 -2.48
N TYR A 65 -1.80 -15.88 -2.90
CA TYR A 65 -2.82 -16.92 -3.07
C TYR A 65 -3.44 -17.35 -1.74
N GLU A 66 -2.60 -17.52 -0.71
CA GLU A 66 -3.06 -17.81 0.65
C GLU A 66 -3.86 -16.64 1.23
N LEU A 67 -3.38 -15.40 1.03
CA LEU A 67 -4.12 -14.20 1.42
C LEU A 67 -5.52 -14.16 0.79
N ALA A 68 -5.64 -14.50 -0.50
CA ALA A 68 -6.92 -14.55 -1.19
C ALA A 68 -7.88 -15.59 -0.57
N LYS A 69 -7.36 -16.77 -0.20
CA LYS A 69 -8.14 -17.79 0.52
C LYS A 69 -8.64 -17.29 1.89
N ILE A 70 -7.78 -16.65 2.67
CA ILE A 70 -8.15 -16.12 4.00
C ILE A 70 -9.21 -15.02 3.87
N LEU A 71 -9.06 -14.13 2.88
CA LEU A 71 -10.01 -13.05 2.62
C LEU A 71 -11.32 -13.52 2.01
N LYS A 72 -11.37 -14.77 1.49
CA LYS A 72 -12.47 -15.31 0.68
C LYS A 72 -12.77 -14.43 -0.55
N ARG A 73 -11.71 -14.00 -1.23
CA ARG A 73 -11.78 -13.16 -2.43
C ARG A 73 -11.05 -13.82 -3.59
N ASP A 74 -11.37 -13.42 -4.82
CA ASP A 74 -10.67 -13.92 -5.99
C ASP A 74 -9.22 -13.42 -6.03
N PHE A 75 -8.34 -14.24 -6.58
CA PHE A 75 -6.91 -13.97 -6.62
C PHE A 75 -6.56 -12.70 -7.41
N LYS A 76 -7.29 -12.41 -8.50
CA LYS A 76 -7.00 -11.29 -9.39
C LYS A 76 -7.23 -9.97 -8.67
N SER A 77 -8.36 -9.82 -7.99
CA SER A 77 -8.68 -8.65 -7.18
C SER A 77 -7.68 -8.45 -6.05
N VAL A 78 -7.31 -9.53 -5.34
CA VAL A 78 -6.32 -9.46 -4.26
C VAL A 78 -4.94 -9.08 -4.78
N SER A 79 -4.53 -9.63 -5.92
CA SER A 79 -3.26 -9.28 -6.57
C SER A 79 -3.20 -7.81 -7.00
N GLN A 80 -4.28 -7.27 -7.56
CA GLN A 80 -4.38 -5.85 -7.91
C GLN A 80 -4.30 -4.96 -6.66
N ASP A 81 -5.01 -5.34 -5.60
CA ASP A 81 -5.00 -4.63 -4.33
C ASP A 81 -3.61 -4.63 -3.68
N ILE A 82 -2.91 -5.76 -3.71
CA ILE A 82 -1.53 -5.89 -3.23
C ILE A 82 -0.58 -5.01 -4.04
N LYS A 83 -0.66 -5.02 -5.37
CA LYS A 83 0.17 -4.14 -6.22
C LYS A 83 -0.05 -2.66 -5.89
N LEU A 84 -1.28 -2.26 -5.60
CA LEU A 84 -1.58 -0.90 -5.18
C LEU A 84 -0.92 -0.59 -3.83
N LEU A 85 -1.10 -1.43 -2.82
CA LEU A 85 -0.50 -1.23 -1.49
C LEU A 85 1.03 -1.20 -1.53
N ASP A 86 1.64 -2.04 -2.37
CA ASP A 86 3.09 -2.11 -2.60
C ASP A 86 3.60 -0.83 -3.25
N ARG A 87 2.89 -0.34 -4.29
CA ARG A 87 3.14 0.97 -4.91
C ARG A 87 3.24 2.05 -3.84
N PHE A 88 2.23 2.15 -2.98
CA PHE A 88 2.15 3.19 -1.95
C PHE A 88 3.18 3.00 -0.82
N GLY A 89 3.85 1.83 -0.81
CA GLY A 89 4.88 1.45 0.15
C GLY A 89 4.33 1.07 1.51
N PHE A 90 3.10 0.59 1.56
CA PHE A 90 2.48 0.08 2.79
C PHE A 90 2.87 -1.37 3.05
N ILE A 91 3.09 -2.10 1.97
CA ILE A 91 3.59 -3.46 1.99
C ILE A 91 4.86 -3.55 1.14
N ASP A 92 5.67 -4.55 1.40
CA ASP A 92 6.72 -5.01 0.48
C ASP A 92 6.48 -6.52 0.20
N MET A 93 6.91 -6.98 -0.98
CA MET A 93 6.85 -8.40 -1.36
C MET A 93 8.22 -9.05 -1.12
N ILE A 94 8.31 -9.91 -0.10
CA ILE A 94 9.55 -10.60 0.26
C ILE A 94 9.60 -11.95 -0.44
N ALA A 95 10.69 -12.22 -1.16
CA ALA A 95 10.94 -13.54 -1.72
C ALA A 95 11.32 -14.54 -0.62
N GLU A 96 10.59 -15.64 -0.54
CA GLU A 96 10.86 -16.74 0.37
C GLU A 96 11.10 -18.01 -0.46
N LYS A 97 12.29 -18.61 -0.32
CA LYS A 97 12.62 -19.87 -0.98
C LYS A 97 12.16 -21.04 -0.12
N THR A 98 11.34 -21.90 -0.70
CA THR A 98 10.99 -23.20 -0.11
C THR A 98 11.39 -24.29 -1.11
N GLY A 99 12.56 -24.90 -0.87
CA GLY A 99 13.18 -25.83 -1.82
C GLY A 99 13.51 -25.13 -3.14
N ASN A 100 13.08 -25.70 -4.27
CA ASN A 100 13.30 -25.17 -5.62
C ASN A 100 12.29 -24.09 -6.05
N ARG A 101 11.33 -23.72 -5.19
CA ARG A 101 10.28 -22.73 -5.51
C ARG A 101 10.48 -21.45 -4.71
N GLU A 102 10.39 -20.33 -5.41
CA GLU A 102 10.38 -18.99 -4.83
C GLU A 102 8.94 -18.49 -4.75
N ARG A 103 8.54 -17.98 -3.57
CA ARG A 103 7.21 -17.41 -3.34
C ARG A 103 7.35 -15.97 -2.88
N LEU A 104 6.48 -15.11 -3.37
CA LEU A 104 6.40 -13.72 -2.93
C LEU A 104 5.39 -13.60 -1.79
N LYS A 105 5.91 -13.26 -0.62
CA LYS A 105 5.16 -13.07 0.62
C LYS A 105 4.85 -11.59 0.83
N PRO A 106 3.57 -11.20 0.96
CA PRO A 106 3.23 -9.83 1.30
C PRO A 106 3.51 -9.56 2.78
N VAL A 107 4.20 -8.46 3.08
CA VAL A 107 4.49 -8.04 4.47
C VAL A 107 4.15 -6.56 4.62
N VAL A 108 3.40 -6.20 5.67
CA VAL A 108 3.18 -4.80 6.03
C VAL A 108 4.46 -4.22 6.59
N VAL A 109 4.95 -3.14 5.98
CA VAL A 109 6.22 -2.50 6.34
C VAL A 109 6.03 -1.11 6.94
N VAL A 110 4.79 -0.69 7.17
CA VAL A 110 4.45 0.59 7.81
C VAL A 110 3.72 0.36 9.12
N ASP A 111 4.04 1.18 10.11
CA ASP A 111 3.37 1.18 11.41
C ASP A 111 2.30 2.25 11.49
N SER A 112 2.46 3.34 10.74
CA SER A 112 1.54 4.47 10.73
C SER A 112 1.52 5.15 9.36
N ILE A 113 0.35 5.63 8.97
CA ILE A 113 0.13 6.42 7.75
C ILE A 113 -0.41 7.77 8.17
N ASN A 114 0.32 8.83 7.85
CA ASN A 114 -0.06 10.21 8.15
C ASN A 114 -0.45 10.90 6.85
N ILE A 115 -1.68 11.39 6.78
CA ILE A 115 -2.18 12.14 5.64
C ILE A 115 -2.27 13.61 6.05
N HIS A 116 -1.52 14.45 5.34
CA HIS A 116 -1.50 15.89 5.53
C HIS A 116 -2.29 16.54 4.41
N LEU A 117 -3.42 17.15 4.75
CA LEU A 117 -4.20 18.00 3.86
C LEU A 117 -3.77 19.45 4.10
N LYS A 118 -3.23 20.08 3.07
CA LYS A 118 -2.91 21.52 3.05
C LYS A 118 -3.91 22.19 2.14
N ILE A 119 -4.69 23.10 2.70
CA ILE A 119 -5.65 23.95 2.00
C ILE A 119 -4.97 25.30 1.79
#